data_AF-A0A5M9NYP3-F1
#
_entry.id   AF-A0A5M9NYP3-F1
#
_cell.length_a   1.000
_cell.length_b   1.000
_cell.length_c   1.000
_cell.angle_alpha   90.00
_cell.angle_beta   90.00
_cell.angle_gamma   90.00
#
_symmetry.space_group_name_H-M   'P 1'
#
loop_
_entity.id
_entity.type
_entity.pdbx_description
1 polymer ?
#
loop_
_entity_poly.entity_id
_entity_poly.type
_entity_poly.pdbx_seq_one_letter_code
_entity_poly.pdbx_strand_id
1 'polypeptide(L)'
;MELNLQAYRCPSAMTQARLAITMAHSSNESLWLHSIEPMLEHHIKAYLASEYPNATLAVFMAKEITEAMQDEWLSDDSLFDEDDLDGATVQCLYCISFNENVDNLATPIQ
;
A
#
# COMPACT_ATOMS: atom_id res chain seq x y z
N MET A 1 -4.79 -10.31 4.67
CA MET A 1 -3.59 -9.68 5.24
C MET A 1 -3.61 -8.15 5.10
N GLU A 2 -3.02 -7.43 6.05
CA GLU A 2 -2.83 -5.97 6.03
C GLU A 2 -1.37 -5.63 6.32
N LEU A 3 -0.84 -4.59 5.66
CA LEU A 3 0.52 -4.11 5.85
C LEU A 3 0.56 -2.57 5.78
N ASN A 4 1.20 -1.97 6.78
CA ASN A 4 1.42 -0.53 6.84
C ASN A 4 2.82 -0.18 6.30
N LEU A 5 2.87 0.57 5.20
CA LEU A 5 4.05 1.08 4.53
C LEU A 5 4.08 2.62 4.49
N GLN A 6 3.38 3.30 5.41
CA GLN A 6 3.34 4.76 5.41
C GLN A 6 4.70 5.38 5.73
N ALA A 7 5.49 4.79 6.62
CA ALA A 7 6.86 5.21 6.92
C ALA A 7 7.93 4.58 6.00
N TYR A 8 7.52 3.98 4.89
CA TYR A 8 8.46 3.36 3.96
C TYR A 8 8.53 4.18 2.68
N ARG A 9 9.75 4.48 2.25
CA ARG A 9 10.04 5.10 0.95
C ARG A 9 10.73 4.16 -0.01
N CYS A 10 10.79 4.54 -1.28
CA CYS A 10 11.56 3.81 -2.27
C CYS A 10 13.06 3.74 -1.88
N PRO A 11 13.72 2.57 -2.03
CA PRO A 11 13.23 1.31 -2.61
C PRO A 11 12.59 0.34 -1.60
N SER A 12 12.60 0.68 -0.30
CA SER A 12 12.12 -0.18 0.79
C SER A 12 10.63 -0.49 0.69
N ALA A 13 9.79 0.52 0.42
CA ALA A 13 8.34 0.34 0.23
C ALA A 13 8.02 -0.68 -0.87
N MET A 14 8.71 -0.58 -2.00
CA MET A 14 8.56 -1.52 -3.11
C MET A 14 8.96 -2.94 -2.69
N THR A 15 10.08 -3.10 -1.98
CA THR A 15 10.58 -4.40 -1.55
C THR A 15 9.59 -5.09 -0.60
N GLN A 16 9.07 -4.35 0.38
CA GLN A 16 8.08 -4.87 1.32
C GLN A 16 6.75 -5.20 0.64
N ALA A 17 6.28 -4.34 -0.27
CA ALA A 17 5.07 -4.61 -1.04
C ALA A 17 5.19 -5.90 -1.85
N ARG A 18 6.33 -6.13 -2.53
CA ARG A 18 6.56 -7.38 -3.29
C ARG A 18 6.55 -8.61 -2.41
N LEU A 19 7.25 -8.57 -1.27
CA LEU A 19 7.25 -9.68 -0.31
C LEU A 19 5.84 -9.99 0.18
N ALA A 20 5.08 -8.96 0.56
CA ALA A 20 3.70 -9.09 1.00
C ALA A 20 2.79 -9.65 -0.08
N ILE A 21 2.92 -9.19 -1.33
CA ILE A 21 2.16 -9.71 -2.48
C ILE A 21 2.41 -11.22 -2.65
N THR A 22 3.67 -11.65 -2.63
CA THR A 22 4.03 -13.06 -2.77
C THR A 22 3.47 -13.91 -1.63
N MET A 23 3.52 -13.40 -0.39
CA MET A 23 2.96 -14.08 0.78
C MET A 23 1.44 -14.17 0.70
N ALA A 24 0.76 -13.08 0.34
CA ALA A 24 -0.70 -13.03 0.21
C ALA A 24 -1.19 -14.01 -0.86
N HIS A 25 -0.53 -14.03 -2.02
CA HIS A 25 -0.81 -14.99 -3.09
C HIS A 25 -0.63 -16.43 -2.60
N SER A 26 0.48 -16.73 -1.91
CA SER A 26 0.76 -18.08 -1.41
C SER A 26 -0.26 -18.56 -0.37
N SER A 27 -0.85 -17.64 0.38
CA SER A 27 -1.90 -17.92 1.37
C SER A 27 -3.32 -17.81 0.81
N ASN A 28 -3.48 -17.48 -0.48
CA ASN A 28 -4.77 -17.19 -1.13
C ASN A 28 -5.61 -16.13 -0.37
N GLU A 29 -4.95 -15.09 0.13
CA GLU A 29 -5.58 -13.98 0.83
C GLU A 29 -5.51 -12.69 0.01
N SER A 30 -6.48 -11.80 0.21
CA SER A 30 -6.36 -10.41 -0.22
C SER A 30 -5.36 -9.64 0.66
N LEU A 31 -4.64 -8.72 0.04
CA LEU A 31 -3.64 -7.87 0.70
C LEU A 31 -4.10 -6.41 0.68
N TRP A 32 -4.15 -5.81 1.87
CA TRP A 32 -4.37 -4.38 2.08
C TRP A 32 -3.05 -3.68 2.38
N LEU A 33 -2.73 -2.60 1.67
CA LEU A 33 -1.49 -1.84 1.81
C LEU A 33 -1.78 -0.37 2.06
N HIS A 34 -1.34 0.16 3.20
CA HIS A 34 -1.32 1.59 3.47
C HIS A 34 0.02 2.19 3.04
N SER A 35 0.03 3.29 2.29
CA SER A 35 1.28 3.97 1.96
C SER A 35 1.07 5.43 1.60
N ILE A 36 2.14 6.21 1.75
CA ILE A 36 2.23 7.58 1.22
C ILE A 36 3.35 7.72 0.17
N GLU A 37 3.98 6.61 -0.23
CA GLU A 37 5.00 6.57 -1.29
C GLU A 37 4.34 6.83 -2.67
N PRO A 38 4.67 7.94 -3.35
CA PRO A 38 3.95 8.37 -4.56
C PRO A 38 4.03 7.37 -5.72
N MET A 39 5.13 6.64 -5.82
CA MET A 39 5.37 5.71 -6.94
C MET A 39 4.89 4.29 -6.67
N LEU A 40 4.38 4.00 -5.47
CA LEU A 40 4.10 2.62 -5.05
C LEU A 40 3.04 1.97 -5.92
N GLU A 41 1.97 2.67 -6.28
CA GLU A 41 0.91 2.15 -7.15
C GLU A 41 1.47 1.69 -8.50
N HIS A 42 2.32 2.51 -9.12
CA HIS A 42 2.95 2.18 -10.39
C HIS A 42 3.82 0.92 -10.27
N HIS A 43 4.61 0.82 -9.20
CA HIS A 43 5.45 -0.34 -8.95
C HIS A 43 4.66 -1.62 -8.68
N ILE A 44 3.56 -1.53 -7.91
CA ILE A 44 2.66 -2.67 -7.68
C ILE A 44 2.04 -3.11 -9.01
N LYS A 45 1.50 -2.19 -9.81
CA LYS A 45 0.90 -2.51 -11.11
C LYS A 45 1.89 -3.22 -12.04
N ALA A 46 3.10 -2.69 -12.15
CA ALA A 46 4.14 -3.28 -12.98
C ALA A 46 4.52 -4.70 -12.51
N TYR A 47 4.62 -4.90 -11.19
CA TYR A 47 4.95 -6.19 -10.60
C TYR A 47 3.83 -7.23 -10.80
N LEU A 48 2.58 -6.85 -10.53
CA LEU A 48 1.42 -7.72 -10.74
C LEU A 48 1.27 -8.12 -12.21
N ALA A 49 1.45 -7.18 -13.15
CA ALA A 49 1.38 -7.50 -14.58
C ALA A 49 2.44 -8.54 -15.02
N SER A 50 3.60 -8.60 -14.35
CA SER A 50 4.67 -9.57 -14.64
C SER A 50 4.40 -10.92 -13.99
N GLU A 51 4.12 -10.94 -12.68
CA GLU A 51 4.13 -12.17 -11.88
C GLU A 51 2.73 -12.77 -11.67
N TYR A 52 1.70 -11.91 -11.64
CA TYR A 52 0.33 -12.26 -11.27
C TYR A 52 -0.68 -11.56 -12.20
N PRO A 53 -0.68 -11.84 -13.52
CA PRO A 53 -1.44 -11.06 -14.50
C PRO A 53 -2.96 -11.08 -14.29
N ASN A 54 -3.49 -12.06 -13.54
CA ASN A 54 -4.90 -12.15 -13.18
C ASN A 54 -5.25 -11.45 -11.85
N ALA A 55 -4.26 -10.92 -11.13
CA ALA A 55 -4.50 -10.19 -9.89
C ALA A 55 -5.13 -8.82 -10.16
N THR A 56 -6.05 -8.42 -9.29
CA THR A 56 -6.69 -7.11 -9.34
C THR A 56 -6.10 -6.21 -8.28
N LEU A 57 -5.78 -4.97 -8.65
CA LEU A 57 -5.43 -3.88 -7.75
C LEU A 57 -6.57 -2.85 -7.73
N ALA A 58 -7.12 -2.58 -6.56
CA ALA A 58 -8.06 -1.49 -6.31
C ALA A 58 -7.46 -0.45 -5.36
N VAL A 59 -7.73 0.83 -5.63
CA VAL A 59 -7.41 1.93 -4.71
C VAL A 59 -8.67 2.27 -3.94
N PHE A 60 -8.72 1.91 -2.66
CA PHE A 60 -9.90 2.11 -1.80
C PHE A 60 -9.94 3.50 -1.16
N MET A 61 -8.77 4.09 -0.94
CA MET A 61 -8.63 5.43 -0.42
C MET A 61 -7.47 6.12 -1.12
N ALA A 62 -7.65 7.38 -1.46
CA ALA A 62 -6.60 8.34 -1.79
C ALA A 62 -7.00 9.66 -1.12
N LYS A 63 -6.30 10.05 -0.06
CA LYS A 63 -6.60 11.23 0.74
C LYS A 63 -5.38 12.14 0.81
N GLU A 64 -5.57 13.43 0.59
CA GLU A 64 -4.52 14.43 0.79
C GLU A 64 -3.96 14.38 2.22
N ILE A 65 -2.64 14.48 2.34
CA ILE A 65 -1.95 14.53 3.63
C ILE A 65 -2.04 15.96 4.15
N THR A 66 -2.81 16.14 5.22
CA THR A 66 -2.98 17.45 5.86
C THR A 66 -1.85 17.73 6.86
N GLU A 67 -1.56 19.00 7.15
CA GLU A 67 -0.61 19.41 8.20
C GLU A 67 -0.87 18.71 9.54
N ALA A 68 -2.14 18.62 9.98
CA ALA A 68 -2.49 17.93 11.22
C ALA A 68 -2.10 16.43 11.24
N MET A 69 -2.08 15.77 10.07
CA MET A 69 -1.61 14.38 9.95
C MET A 69 -0.09 14.31 10.00
N GLN A 70 0.60 15.28 9.38
CA GLN A 70 2.06 15.37 9.44
C GLN A 70 2.52 15.61 10.89
N ASP A 71 1.88 16.54 11.60
CA ASP A 71 2.15 16.83 13.01
C ASP A 71 1.91 15.60 13.89
N GLU A 72 0.84 14.85 13.65
CA GLU A 72 0.55 13.60 14.36
C GLU A 72 1.64 12.56 14.11
N TRP A 73 2.01 12.35 12.85
CA TRP A 73 3.02 11.35 12.45
C TRP A 73 4.43 11.69 12.96
N LEU A 74 4.82 12.96 12.92
CA LEU A 74 6.11 13.44 13.42
C LEU A 74 6.14 13.59 14.96
N SER A 75 5.00 13.49 15.64
CA SER A 75 4.98 13.54 17.12
C SER A 75 5.53 12.27 17.78
N ASP A 76 5.66 11.19 17.03
CA ASP A 76 6.29 9.93 17.45
C ASP A 76 7.54 9.65 16.60
N ASP A 77 8.70 10.05 17.11
CA ASP A 77 10.03 9.88 16.49
C ASP A 77 10.39 8.42 16.16
N SER A 78 9.59 7.44 16.59
CA SER A 78 9.79 6.03 16.26
C SER A 78 9.11 5.57 14.97
N LEU A 79 8.20 6.40 14.42
CA LEU A 79 7.36 6.03 13.28
C LEU A 79 7.74 6.75 11.99
N PHE A 80 7.96 8.07 12.01
CA PHE A 80 8.30 8.86 10.83
C PHE A 80 9.46 9.81 11.11
N ASP A 81 10.25 10.10 10.09
CA ASP A 81 11.11 11.28 10.07
C ASP A 81 10.62 12.32 9.05
N GLU A 82 11.22 13.52 9.06
CA GLU A 82 10.83 14.60 8.13
C GLU A 82 11.11 14.21 6.66
N ASP A 83 12.17 13.42 6.42
CA ASP A 83 12.59 12.98 5.09
C ASP A 83 11.58 12.01 4.48
N ASP A 84 10.90 11.21 5.31
CA ASP A 84 9.77 10.43 4.86
C ASP A 84 8.74 11.34 4.18
N LEU A 85 8.31 12.44 4.78
CA LEU A 85 7.22 13.24 4.21
C LEU A 85 7.58 13.97 2.90
N ASP A 86 8.86 14.01 2.51
CA ASP A 86 9.28 14.67 1.27
C ASP A 86 8.62 14.02 0.04
N GLY A 87 7.99 14.86 -0.79
CA GLY A 87 7.23 14.45 -1.97
C GLY A 87 5.94 13.67 -1.71
N ALA A 88 5.62 13.33 -0.46
CA ALA A 88 4.39 12.64 -0.09
C ALA A 88 3.22 13.62 0.03
N THR A 89 2.26 13.55 -0.90
CA THR A 89 1.10 14.45 -0.93
C THR A 89 -0.22 13.75 -0.62
N VAL A 90 -0.27 12.43 -0.81
CA VAL A 90 -1.48 11.63 -0.71
C VAL A 90 -1.18 10.35 0.04
N GLN A 91 -2.05 10.00 0.98
CA GLN A 91 -2.12 8.68 1.58
C GLN A 91 -3.09 7.80 0.81
N CYS A 92 -2.62 6.61 0.46
CA CYS A 92 -3.40 5.62 -0.27
C CYS A 92 -3.62 4.35 0.56
N LEU A 93 -4.78 3.73 0.35
CA LEU A 93 -5.07 2.35 0.75
C LEU A 93 -5.31 1.53 -0.52
N TYR A 94 -4.41 0.59 -0.77
CA TYR A 94 -4.49 -0.34 -1.88
C TYR A 94 -5.04 -1.69 -1.41
N CYS A 95 -5.85 -2.34 -2.24
CA CYS A 95 -6.29 -3.72 -2.05
C CYS A 95 -5.88 -4.55 -3.26
N ILE A 96 -5.19 -5.66 -3.02
CA ILE A 96 -4.76 -6.62 -4.04
C ILE A 96 -5.50 -7.93 -3.79
N SER A 97 -6.16 -8.44 -4.84
CA SER A 97 -6.87 -9.72 -4.82
C SER A 97 -6.34 -10.63 -5.93
N PHE A 98 -6.15 -11.90 -5.61
CA PHE A 98 -5.64 -12.92 -6.54
C PHE A 98 -6.74 -13.86 -7.05
N ASN A 99 -8.01 -13.63 -6.65
CA ASN A 99 -9.13 -14.47 -7.05
C ASN A 99 -9.58 -14.17 -8.48
N GLU A 100 -9.77 -15.22 -9.28
CA GLU A 100 -10.41 -15.16 -10.62
C GLU A 100 -11.93 -14.86 -10.53
N ASN A 101 -12.51 -14.89 -9.33
CA ASN A 101 -13.89 -14.53 -9.07
C ASN A 101 -13.99 -13.04 -8.69
N VAL A 102 -14.41 -12.24 -9.67
CA VAL A 102 -14.57 -10.77 -9.65
C VAL A 102 -15.48 -10.24 -8.53
N ASP A 103 -16.21 -11.12 -7.82
CA ASP A 103 -17.27 -10.74 -6.88
C ASP A 103 -16.83 -10.52 -5.42
N ASN A 104 -15.54 -10.64 -5.08
CA ASN A 104 -15.07 -10.50 -3.68
C ASN A 104 -14.03 -9.38 -3.51
N LEU A 105 -14.32 -8.18 -3.98
CA LEU A 105 -13.77 -6.97 -3.36
C LEU A 105 -14.58 -6.70 -2.08
N ALA A 106 -14.40 -7.57 -1.08
CA ALA A 106 -15.05 -7.43 0.21
C ALA A 106 -14.65 -6.09 0.83
N THR A 107 -15.67 -5.32 1.16
CA THR A 107 -15.65 -4.00 1.80
C THR A 107 -14.69 -3.93 3.00
N PRO A 108 -14.14 -2.74 3.32
CA PRO A 108 -13.32 -2.55 4.50
C PRO A 108 -14.05 -3.05 5.76
N ILE A 109 -13.32 -3.72 6.64
CA ILE A 109 -13.82 -4.10 7.97
C ILE A 109 -14.19 -2.80 8.71
N GLN A 110 -15.44 -2.70 9.17
CA GLN A 110 -15.94 -1.59 9.99
C GLN A 110 -15.38 -1.64 11.41
#